data_AF-A0A0G0UGI5-F1
#
_entry.id   AF-A0A0G0UGI5-F1
#
_cell.length_a   1.000
_cell.length_b   1.000
_cell.length_c   1.000
_cell.angle_alpha   90.00
_cell.angle_beta   90.00
_cell.angle_gamma   90.00
#
_symmetry.space_group_name_H-M   'P 1'
#
loop_
_entity.id
_entity.type
_entity.pdbx_description
1 polymer ?
#
loop_
_entity_poly.entity_id
_entity_poly.type
_entity_poly.pdbx_seq_one_letter_code
_entity_poly.pdbx_strand_id
1 'polypeptide(L)'
;MRRRLFWMVAILSSLLGCANDDNATDIEEQVSIGAPDVSHSSDLDQSVNQTTFSVWIPRADENGNGIHYKGEHEEMLTWGAKNFTIDQDGTFWIADTAGQQILHTDRKGEIIDVLDVSKDAVGAVMAAVNTNEIAVISVASQPPKALRYSRSGELLTSYDLPMEWQGSVTGIEISENGLITVQRDQGYRLHTITPYNDLDFDLTDESGYTWDLTRHSVYDGFLVRPVDQRNRVALRRFLTERDGITYIYAEEWRDDEYGQAVVDSTVRIFDGQAKQIAIARVNIRDRYTFVDLGGIQYDSQTGTVLAMMTKPDGLEIVPLKFVEKLDVLPDWGKLDEDDTIFLNKTSPSVTCTISGSTMINNIAVMAINAYSSSSTDKWSVYTNDSSCTTRTIPHYMLGEAFFGVPYSWGDCDNDSQFSTYMKTASSSNGYKAGDANGDYASPTSCSRGVDCSGLVSISWGRSCPSEKLNTTMIASSTYTTIDSGSWDMGEVYVKSGSHVVIYYEVYSGSTYRWYEATIDNSYDRALITTHPASYYSGYTHRRYIKQC
;
A
#
# COMPACT_ATOMS: atom_id res chain seq x y z
N MET A 1 43.38 10.76 43.76
CA MET A 1 42.88 11.96 44.47
C MET A 1 41.43 11.73 44.87
N ARG A 2 41.02 12.31 46.00
CA ARG A 2 39.81 12.13 46.84
C ARG A 2 38.48 11.83 46.10
N ARG A 3 37.76 10.74 46.47
CA ARG A 3 36.57 10.61 47.39
C ARG A 3 35.26 11.15 46.76
N ARG A 4 34.08 10.51 46.83
CA ARG A 4 33.52 9.43 47.67
C ARG A 4 32.22 8.88 47.03
N LEU A 5 31.94 7.61 47.27
CA LEU A 5 30.68 6.86 47.04
C LEU A 5 30.27 6.20 48.39
N PHE A 6 29.02 5.72 48.48
CA PHE A 6 28.35 4.92 49.55
C PHE A 6 27.73 5.69 50.75
N TRP A 7 26.64 5.29 51.43
CA TRP A 7 25.89 4.02 51.70
C TRP A 7 24.35 4.35 51.74
N MET A 8 23.32 3.52 51.47
CA MET A 8 22.91 2.13 51.82
C MET A 8 22.17 1.99 53.18
N VAL A 9 21.11 1.14 53.17
CA VAL A 9 20.59 0.20 54.21
C VAL A 9 19.13 0.42 54.67
N ALA A 10 18.39 -0.71 54.63
CA ALA A 10 17.03 -0.96 55.13
C ALA A 10 17.06 -1.84 56.41
N ILE A 11 15.93 -1.93 57.14
CA ILE A 11 15.24 -3.15 57.66
C ILE A 11 14.38 -2.91 58.93
N LEU A 12 13.13 -3.44 58.85
CA LEU A 12 12.12 -3.93 59.83
C LEU A 12 11.99 -3.42 61.29
N SER A 13 10.72 -3.25 61.74
CA SER A 13 10.12 -4.03 62.87
C SER A 13 8.63 -3.70 63.20
N SER A 14 7.78 -4.75 63.19
CA SER A 14 6.69 -5.22 64.10
C SER A 14 5.58 -4.35 64.78
N LEU A 15 4.45 -5.05 64.97
CA LEU A 15 3.11 -4.80 65.58
C LEU A 15 3.01 -4.49 67.11
N LEU A 16 1.76 -4.20 67.53
CA LEU A 16 1.15 -3.92 68.86
C LEU A 16 1.20 -2.43 69.25
N GLY A 17 0.13 -1.69 69.58
CA GLY A 17 -1.20 -2.01 70.09
C GLY A 17 -1.41 -1.16 71.35
N CYS A 18 -2.39 -0.25 71.38
CA CYS A 18 -3.06 0.26 72.60
C CYS A 18 -4.19 1.25 72.25
N ALA A 19 -5.18 1.26 73.13
CA ALA A 19 -6.53 1.79 72.95
C ALA A 19 -6.77 3.16 73.62
N ASN A 20 -7.89 3.74 73.20
CA ASN A 20 -8.85 4.59 73.92
C ASN A 20 -8.60 6.09 74.24
N ASP A 21 -9.60 6.83 73.73
CA ASP A 21 -10.46 7.83 74.37
C ASP A 21 -10.14 9.34 74.34
N ASP A 22 -11.14 10.02 73.76
CA ASP A 22 -11.78 11.29 74.10
C ASP A 22 -11.29 12.65 73.56
N ASN A 23 -12.19 13.21 72.74
CA ASN A 23 -12.65 14.61 72.64
C ASN A 23 -11.64 15.73 72.37
N ALA A 24 -11.80 16.43 71.23
CA ALA A 24 -12.49 17.73 71.20
C ALA A 24 -12.35 18.47 69.85
N THR A 25 -13.49 18.99 69.39
CA THR A 25 -13.73 20.30 68.72
C THR A 25 -13.11 20.62 67.35
N ASP A 26 -14.03 20.80 66.38
CA ASP A 26 -14.17 21.89 65.40
C ASP A 26 -12.93 22.51 64.74
N ILE A 27 -12.91 22.51 63.39
CA ILE A 27 -13.01 23.72 62.54
C ILE A 27 -13.14 23.29 61.07
N GLU A 28 -13.99 24.05 60.38
CA GLU A 28 -14.33 24.11 58.96
C GLU A 28 -13.16 23.94 57.97
N GLU A 29 -13.39 23.26 56.84
CA GLU A 29 -13.39 23.93 55.52
C GLU A 29 -14.03 23.01 54.46
N GLN A 30 -15.19 23.41 53.95
CA GLN A 30 -15.79 22.84 52.75
C GLN A 30 -15.05 23.40 51.52
N VAL A 31 -14.33 22.53 50.81
CA VAL A 31 -14.00 22.77 49.40
C VAL A 31 -14.84 21.80 48.56
N SER A 32 -16.05 22.25 48.21
CA SER A 32 -16.86 21.65 47.15
C SER A 32 -16.22 22.05 45.82
N ILE A 33 -15.38 21.16 45.26
CA ILE A 33 -14.94 21.27 43.87
C ILE A 33 -16.12 20.82 43.02
N GLY A 34 -16.85 21.79 42.47
CA GLY A 34 -17.89 21.54 41.48
C GLY A 34 -17.28 20.77 40.30
N ALA A 35 -17.65 19.50 40.17
CA ALA A 35 -17.40 18.75 38.96
C ALA A 35 -18.14 19.44 37.81
N PRO A 36 -17.49 19.70 36.67
CA PRO A 36 -18.18 20.20 35.50
C PRO A 36 -19.22 19.16 35.08
N ASP A 37 -20.47 19.61 35.00
CA ASP A 37 -21.61 18.89 34.45
C ASP A 37 -21.35 18.67 32.95
N VAL A 38 -20.79 17.50 32.60
CA VAL A 38 -20.62 17.05 31.21
C VAL A 38 -21.89 16.33 30.79
N SER A 39 -22.97 17.07 30.64
CA SER A 39 -24.22 16.61 30.03
C SER A 39 -24.25 16.98 28.54
N HIS A 40 -23.36 16.39 27.74
CA HIS A 40 -23.39 16.43 26.26
C HIS A 40 -23.40 15.02 25.62
N SER A 41 -23.85 14.00 26.38
CA SER A 41 -23.88 12.60 25.92
C SER A 41 -25.17 12.19 25.19
N SER A 42 -26.12 13.09 24.95
CA SER A 42 -27.45 12.72 24.39
C SER A 42 -27.65 13.01 22.90
N ASP A 43 -26.68 13.60 22.19
CA ASP A 43 -26.83 13.96 20.76
C ASP A 43 -26.22 12.95 19.78
N LEU A 44 -25.54 11.90 20.25
CA LEU A 44 -25.10 10.78 19.39
C LEU A 44 -26.25 9.80 19.06
N ASP A 45 -27.41 9.94 19.70
CA ASP A 45 -28.61 9.15 19.45
C ASP A 45 -29.56 9.81 18.42
N GLN A 46 -29.19 10.98 17.89
CA GLN A 46 -29.75 11.44 16.64
C GLN A 46 -29.02 10.69 15.53
N SER A 47 -29.69 9.65 15.03
CA SER A 47 -29.53 9.09 13.69
C SER A 47 -28.70 10.02 12.81
N VAL A 48 -27.43 9.70 12.62
CA VAL A 48 -26.70 10.19 11.45
C VAL A 48 -27.57 9.69 10.29
N ASN A 49 -28.45 10.55 9.79
CA ASN A 49 -29.18 10.36 8.56
C ASN A 49 -28.11 10.38 7.48
N GLN A 50 -27.33 9.31 7.41
CA GLN A 50 -26.42 9.05 6.33
C GLN A 50 -27.32 8.93 5.13
N THR A 51 -27.41 10.01 4.36
CA THR A 51 -27.93 9.96 3.01
C THR A 51 -27.17 8.83 2.33
N THR A 52 -27.89 7.75 2.06
CA THR A 52 -27.37 6.59 1.34
C THR A 52 -27.28 6.97 -0.13
N PHE A 53 -26.39 7.90 -0.46
CA PHE A 53 -26.00 8.11 -1.83
C PHE A 53 -24.80 7.20 -2.11
N SER A 54 -24.79 6.60 -3.29
CA SER A 54 -23.58 6.01 -3.84
C SER A 54 -23.38 6.58 -5.22
N VAL A 55 -22.12 6.70 -5.61
CA VAL A 55 -21.70 7.31 -6.87
C VAL A 55 -21.13 6.19 -7.71
N TRP A 56 -21.79 5.87 -8.81
CA TRP A 56 -21.40 4.77 -9.68
C TRP A 56 -20.75 5.31 -10.95
N ILE A 57 -19.54 4.84 -11.24
CA ILE A 57 -18.84 5.14 -12.49
C ILE A 57 -18.68 3.82 -13.25
N PRO A 58 -19.26 3.66 -14.44
CA PRO A 58 -19.18 2.41 -15.19
C PRO A 58 -17.76 2.13 -15.65
N ARG A 59 -17.47 0.85 -15.90
CA ARG A 59 -16.29 0.43 -16.64
C ARG A 59 -16.28 1.07 -18.02
N ALA A 60 -15.09 1.42 -18.48
CA ALA A 60 -14.86 2.02 -19.79
C ALA A 60 -15.52 1.20 -20.90
N ASP A 61 -16.29 1.90 -21.75
CA ASP A 61 -16.87 1.33 -22.96
C ASP A 61 -15.82 1.19 -24.08
N GLU A 62 -16.24 0.77 -25.26
CA GLU A 62 -15.37 0.68 -26.44
C GLU A 62 -14.76 2.01 -26.90
N ASN A 63 -15.30 3.14 -26.44
CA ASN A 63 -14.79 4.48 -26.71
C ASN A 63 -13.84 4.98 -25.61
N GLY A 64 -13.60 4.18 -24.57
CA GLY A 64 -12.78 4.56 -23.41
C GLY A 64 -13.52 5.42 -22.39
N ASN A 65 -14.85 5.56 -22.47
CA ASN A 65 -15.63 6.35 -21.52
C ASN A 65 -15.93 5.55 -20.26
N GLY A 66 -15.22 5.81 -19.18
CA GLY A 66 -15.40 5.14 -17.88
C GLY A 66 -14.07 4.80 -17.23
N ILE A 67 -14.12 3.86 -16.28
CA ILE A 67 -12.94 3.39 -15.55
C ILE A 67 -12.31 2.19 -16.25
N HIS A 68 -10.99 2.21 -16.40
CA HIS A 68 -10.26 1.12 -17.04
C HIS A 68 -9.74 0.10 -16.03
N TYR A 69 -9.70 -1.15 -16.49
CA TYR A 69 -9.04 -2.27 -15.80
C TYR A 69 -8.09 -2.98 -16.75
N LYS A 70 -6.96 -3.48 -16.22
CA LYS A 70 -5.93 -4.22 -16.95
C LYS A 70 -5.44 -5.40 -16.11
N GLY A 71 -4.78 -6.37 -16.73
CA GLY A 71 -4.24 -7.56 -16.04
C GLY A 71 -5.30 -8.60 -15.67
N GLU A 72 -6.30 -8.81 -16.51
CA GLU A 72 -7.42 -9.76 -16.30
C GLU A 72 -7.10 -11.16 -16.86
N HIS A 73 -5.84 -11.60 -16.76
CA HIS A 73 -5.38 -12.91 -17.23
C HIS A 73 -4.72 -13.71 -16.11
N GLU A 74 -4.56 -15.02 -16.33
CA GLU A 74 -3.84 -15.91 -15.41
C GLU A 74 -2.41 -15.41 -15.18
N GLU A 75 -1.93 -15.51 -13.94
CA GLU A 75 -0.59 -15.06 -13.53
C GLU A 75 -0.33 -13.55 -13.69
N MET A 76 -1.41 -12.76 -13.82
CA MET A 76 -1.38 -11.31 -13.71
C MET A 76 -2.23 -10.82 -12.56
N LEU A 77 -1.79 -9.75 -11.92
CA LEU A 77 -2.62 -9.01 -10.99
C LEU A 77 -3.51 -8.03 -11.76
N THR A 78 -4.83 -8.13 -11.56
CA THR A 78 -5.77 -7.15 -12.09
C THR A 78 -5.64 -5.82 -11.36
N TRP A 79 -5.61 -4.72 -12.10
CA TRP A 79 -5.44 -3.38 -11.58
C TRP A 79 -6.25 -2.34 -12.35
N GLY A 80 -6.45 -1.17 -11.76
CA GLY A 80 -7.32 -0.10 -12.27
C GLY A 80 -7.15 1.17 -11.45
N ALA A 81 -8.25 1.88 -11.18
CA ALA A 81 -8.25 3.09 -10.39
C ALA A 81 -7.68 2.91 -8.97
N LYS A 82 -6.86 3.86 -8.52
CA LYS A 82 -6.06 3.73 -7.27
C LYS A 82 -6.42 4.71 -6.17
N ASN A 83 -6.97 5.88 -6.52
CA ASN A 83 -7.21 6.96 -5.59
C ASN A 83 -8.36 7.83 -6.09
N PHE A 84 -9.05 8.50 -5.17
CA PHE A 84 -9.85 9.66 -5.51
C PHE A 84 -9.68 10.78 -4.49
N THR A 85 -9.95 12.01 -4.89
CA THR A 85 -10.05 13.18 -4.00
C THR A 85 -11.39 13.88 -4.20
N ILE A 86 -11.84 14.59 -3.16
CA ILE A 86 -13.09 15.34 -3.15
C ILE A 86 -12.73 16.82 -3.33
N ASP A 87 -13.32 17.45 -4.32
CA ASP A 87 -13.12 18.87 -4.59
C ASP A 87 -13.97 19.74 -3.63
N GLN A 88 -13.67 21.04 -3.57
CA GLN A 88 -14.38 21.99 -2.72
C GLN A 88 -15.86 22.17 -3.09
N ASP A 89 -16.26 21.84 -4.31
CA ASP A 89 -17.65 21.83 -4.77
C ASP A 89 -18.34 20.46 -4.54
N GLY A 90 -17.60 19.47 -4.03
CA GLY A 90 -18.09 18.13 -3.72
C GLY A 90 -18.08 17.16 -4.91
N THR A 91 -17.53 17.56 -6.06
CA THR A 91 -17.22 16.66 -7.18
C THR A 91 -16.00 15.78 -6.84
N PHE A 92 -15.75 14.76 -7.65
CA PHE A 92 -14.65 13.81 -7.43
C PHE A 92 -13.63 13.85 -8.56
N TRP A 93 -12.35 13.79 -8.19
CA TRP A 93 -11.25 13.55 -9.11
C TRP A 93 -10.68 12.16 -8.84
N ILE A 94 -10.71 11.27 -9.83
CA ILE A 94 -10.37 9.85 -9.69
C ILE A 94 -9.14 9.54 -10.55
N ALA A 95 -8.10 8.97 -9.94
CA ALA A 95 -6.91 8.51 -10.66
C ALA A 95 -7.20 7.15 -11.33
N ASP A 96 -7.55 7.19 -12.62
CA ASP A 96 -7.70 6.01 -13.48
C ASP A 96 -6.33 5.63 -14.05
N THR A 97 -5.53 4.98 -13.21
CA THR A 97 -4.15 4.62 -13.51
C THR A 97 -4.05 3.70 -14.74
N ALA A 98 -5.02 2.82 -14.96
CA ALA A 98 -5.02 1.91 -16.10
C ALA A 98 -5.31 2.64 -17.42
N GLY A 99 -6.17 3.66 -17.38
CA GLY A 99 -6.44 4.57 -18.49
C GLY A 99 -5.36 5.64 -18.69
N GLN A 100 -4.45 5.83 -17.72
CA GLN A 100 -3.49 6.94 -17.68
C GLN A 100 -4.16 8.32 -17.77
N GLN A 101 -5.24 8.48 -16.99
CA GLN A 101 -6.06 9.69 -16.97
C GLN A 101 -6.57 9.99 -15.56
N ILE A 102 -6.97 11.23 -15.30
CA ILE A 102 -7.71 11.62 -14.10
C ILE A 102 -9.14 11.99 -14.54
N LEU A 103 -10.14 11.30 -13.98
CA LEU A 103 -11.55 11.56 -14.28
C LEU A 103 -12.11 12.59 -13.30
N HIS A 104 -12.80 13.61 -13.79
CA HIS A 104 -13.60 14.52 -12.99
C HIS A 104 -15.08 14.15 -13.10
N THR A 105 -15.71 13.82 -11.98
CA THR A 105 -17.09 13.32 -11.95
C THR A 105 -17.96 14.10 -10.98
N ASP A 106 -19.25 14.22 -11.30
CA ASP A 106 -20.22 14.82 -10.40
C ASP A 106 -20.65 13.86 -9.27
N ARG A 107 -21.53 14.32 -8.36
CA ARG A 107 -22.05 13.47 -7.28
C ARG A 107 -23.00 12.36 -7.73
N LYS A 108 -23.35 12.27 -9.01
CA LYS A 108 -24.14 11.19 -9.60
C LYS A 108 -23.25 10.15 -10.31
N GLY A 109 -21.98 10.47 -10.53
CA GLY A 109 -21.03 9.64 -11.26
C GLY A 109 -20.98 9.95 -12.75
N GLU A 110 -21.57 11.06 -13.19
CA GLU A 110 -21.42 11.55 -14.56
C GLU A 110 -20.02 12.14 -14.73
N ILE A 111 -19.30 11.69 -15.76
CA ILE A 111 -17.98 12.24 -16.10
C ILE A 111 -18.19 13.62 -16.72
N ILE A 112 -17.68 14.65 -16.05
CA ILE A 112 -17.74 16.05 -16.48
C ILE A 112 -16.51 16.40 -17.33
N ASP A 113 -15.33 15.89 -16.94
CA ASP A 113 -14.07 16.17 -17.60
C ASP A 113 -13.08 15.00 -17.48
N VAL A 114 -12.10 14.96 -18.38
CA VAL A 114 -11.03 13.95 -18.40
C VAL A 114 -9.69 14.64 -18.64
N LEU A 115 -8.82 14.54 -17.64
CA LEU A 115 -7.43 14.98 -17.76
C LEU A 115 -6.55 13.83 -18.27
N ASP A 116 -6.20 13.89 -19.56
CA ASP A 116 -5.20 12.99 -20.16
C ASP A 116 -3.80 13.35 -19.65
N VAL A 117 -3.21 12.46 -18.86
CA VAL A 117 -1.86 12.64 -18.30
C VAL A 117 -0.82 11.73 -18.99
N SER A 118 -1.22 10.97 -20.01
CA SER A 118 -0.37 9.95 -20.65
C SER A 118 0.89 10.50 -21.34
N LYS A 119 0.92 11.81 -21.62
CA LYS A 119 2.06 12.50 -22.25
C LYS A 119 3.14 12.91 -21.23
N ASP A 120 2.73 13.13 -19.99
CA ASP A 120 3.55 13.77 -18.96
C ASP A 120 3.85 12.82 -17.78
N ALA A 121 3.01 11.80 -17.60
CA ALA A 121 3.06 10.83 -16.53
C ALA A 121 3.10 9.39 -17.04
N VAL A 122 3.77 8.54 -16.27
CA VAL A 122 3.65 7.07 -16.32
C VAL A 122 3.19 6.58 -14.96
N GLY A 123 2.06 5.86 -14.91
CA GLY A 123 1.50 5.38 -13.65
C GLY A 123 1.02 6.52 -12.76
N ALA A 124 0.10 7.34 -13.28
CA ALA A 124 -0.56 8.39 -12.51
C ALA A 124 -1.50 7.75 -11.48
N VAL A 125 -1.02 7.62 -10.24
CA VAL A 125 -1.70 6.83 -9.20
C VAL A 125 -2.53 7.66 -8.24
N MET A 126 -2.25 8.97 -8.16
CA MET A 126 -2.83 9.84 -7.14
C MET A 126 -3.06 11.24 -7.70
N ALA A 127 -4.18 11.84 -7.31
CA ALA A 127 -4.51 13.23 -7.60
C ALA A 127 -4.96 13.95 -6.33
N ALA A 128 -4.51 15.18 -6.16
CA ALA A 128 -5.01 16.12 -5.17
C ALA A 128 -5.42 17.42 -5.87
N VAL A 129 -6.44 18.11 -5.36
CA VAL A 129 -6.98 19.32 -5.99
C VAL A 129 -7.15 20.44 -4.97
N ASN A 130 -6.93 21.67 -5.41
CA ASN A 130 -7.29 22.90 -4.68
C ASN A 130 -8.10 23.81 -5.61
N THR A 131 -8.40 25.05 -5.19
CA THR A 131 -9.18 25.99 -6.02
C THR A 131 -8.63 26.26 -7.43
N ASN A 132 -7.31 26.15 -7.64
CA ASN A 132 -6.64 26.63 -8.84
C ASN A 132 -6.01 25.52 -9.68
N GLU A 133 -5.68 24.39 -9.07
CA GLU A 133 -4.73 23.42 -9.62
C GLU A 133 -5.08 21.98 -9.25
N ILE A 134 -4.50 21.07 -10.02
CA ILE A 134 -4.53 19.62 -9.83
C ILE A 134 -3.09 19.16 -9.71
N ALA A 135 -2.75 18.49 -8.61
CA ALA A 135 -1.46 17.86 -8.43
C ALA A 135 -1.58 16.35 -8.68
N VAL A 136 -0.65 15.78 -9.44
CA VAL A 136 -0.63 14.35 -9.81
C VAL A 136 0.72 13.75 -9.47
N ILE A 137 0.74 12.56 -8.87
CA ILE A 137 1.97 11.77 -8.73
C ILE A 137 2.04 10.70 -9.81
N SER A 138 3.16 10.71 -10.53
CA SER A 138 3.57 9.66 -11.46
C SER A 138 4.63 8.78 -10.82
N VAL A 139 4.22 7.63 -10.27
CA VAL A 139 5.15 6.74 -9.53
C VAL A 139 6.00 5.86 -10.43
N ALA A 140 5.56 5.58 -11.66
CA ALA A 140 6.26 4.67 -12.56
C ALA A 140 7.22 5.39 -13.54
N SER A 141 7.15 6.73 -13.61
CA SER A 141 8.17 7.55 -14.30
C SER A 141 9.57 7.28 -13.73
N GLN A 142 10.59 7.57 -14.54
CA GLN A 142 12.00 7.46 -14.15
C GLN A 142 12.74 8.79 -14.41
N PRO A 143 13.01 9.60 -13.36
CA PRO A 143 12.57 9.41 -11.97
C PRO A 143 11.03 9.55 -11.79
N PRO A 144 10.46 9.13 -10.63
CA PRO A 144 9.08 9.44 -10.28
C PRO A 144 8.85 10.95 -10.32
N LYS A 145 7.61 11.41 -10.57
CA LYS A 145 7.33 12.84 -10.73
C LYS A 145 6.15 13.32 -9.89
N ALA A 146 6.21 14.56 -9.45
CA ALA A 146 5.06 15.34 -9.02
C ALA A 146 4.75 16.38 -10.10
N LEU A 147 3.53 16.35 -10.63
CA LEU A 147 3.07 17.19 -11.74
C LEU A 147 1.99 18.14 -11.22
N ARG A 148 2.00 19.38 -11.71
CA ARG A 148 0.93 20.36 -11.47
C ARG A 148 0.27 20.70 -12.78
N TYR A 149 -1.05 20.64 -12.79
CA TYR A 149 -1.89 21.06 -13.89
C TYR A 149 -2.80 22.19 -13.44
N SER A 150 -3.15 23.07 -14.37
CA SER A 150 -4.29 23.96 -14.21
C SER A 150 -5.58 23.14 -14.16
N ARG A 151 -6.67 23.74 -13.67
CA ARG A 151 -8.01 23.13 -13.74
C ARG A 151 -8.48 22.81 -15.15
N SER A 152 -7.93 23.47 -16.18
CA SER A 152 -8.23 23.19 -17.59
C SER A 152 -7.32 22.11 -18.20
N GLY A 153 -6.45 21.49 -17.40
CA GLY A 153 -5.58 20.40 -17.83
C GLY A 153 -4.28 20.81 -18.52
N GLU A 154 -3.91 22.08 -18.50
CA GLU A 154 -2.58 22.51 -18.95
C GLU A 154 -1.53 22.15 -17.89
N LEU A 155 -0.46 21.46 -18.28
CA LEU A 155 0.68 21.19 -17.40
C LEU A 155 1.41 22.50 -17.07
N LEU A 156 1.41 22.87 -15.79
CA LEU A 156 2.05 24.07 -15.26
C LEU A 156 3.52 23.82 -14.93
N THR A 157 3.81 22.70 -14.24
CA THR A 157 5.18 22.36 -13.83
C THR A 157 5.32 20.87 -13.49
N SER A 158 6.55 20.37 -13.53
CA SER A 158 6.93 18.99 -13.26
C SER A 158 8.17 18.96 -12.37
N TYR A 159 8.09 18.24 -11.26
CA TYR A 159 9.19 18.03 -10.33
C TYR A 159 9.63 16.57 -10.37
N ASP A 160 10.91 16.34 -10.67
CA ASP A 160 11.54 15.03 -10.56
C ASP A 160 11.74 14.68 -9.08
N LEU A 161 11.14 13.60 -8.61
CA LEU A 161 11.29 13.11 -7.24
C LEU A 161 12.51 12.18 -7.13
N PRO A 162 13.07 11.99 -5.92
CA PRO A 162 14.18 11.06 -5.75
C PRO A 162 13.79 9.62 -6.18
N MET A 163 14.70 8.93 -6.87
CA MET A 163 14.45 7.59 -7.44
C MET A 163 14.05 6.57 -6.36
N GLU A 164 14.64 6.68 -5.17
CA GLU A 164 14.34 5.82 -4.02
C GLU A 164 12.92 6.00 -3.46
N TRP A 165 12.15 6.97 -3.96
CA TRP A 165 10.74 7.14 -3.61
C TRP A 165 9.83 6.21 -4.41
N GLN A 166 10.33 5.63 -5.50
CA GLN A 166 9.57 4.73 -6.35
C GLN A 166 9.07 3.50 -5.58
N GLY A 167 7.77 3.24 -5.67
CA GLY A 167 7.12 2.16 -4.93
C GLY A 167 6.84 2.48 -3.45
N SER A 168 7.20 3.67 -2.95
CA SER A 168 6.99 4.07 -1.56
C SER A 168 6.03 5.25 -1.36
N VAL A 169 5.65 5.95 -2.43
CA VAL A 169 4.66 7.04 -2.36
C VAL A 169 3.28 6.45 -2.14
N THR A 170 2.55 6.96 -1.16
CA THR A 170 1.24 6.43 -0.72
C THR A 170 0.14 7.48 -0.65
N GLY A 171 0.49 8.77 -0.78
CA GLY A 171 -0.47 9.86 -0.78
C GLY A 171 0.13 11.16 -1.31
N ILE A 172 -0.76 12.08 -1.67
CA ILE A 172 -0.44 13.44 -2.08
C ILE A 172 -1.53 14.37 -1.53
N GLU A 173 -1.11 15.56 -1.11
CA GLU A 173 -1.97 16.68 -0.77
C GLU A 173 -1.44 17.94 -1.47
N ILE A 174 -2.34 18.87 -1.82
CA ILE A 174 -1.97 20.18 -2.33
C ILE A 174 -2.69 21.25 -1.50
N SER A 175 -1.94 22.21 -0.99
CA SER A 175 -2.47 23.34 -0.23
C SER A 175 -3.02 24.44 -1.15
N GLU A 176 -3.78 25.39 -0.60
CA GLU A 176 -4.32 26.53 -1.38
C GLU A 176 -3.24 27.44 -1.98
N ASN A 177 -2.04 27.48 -1.41
CA ASN A 177 -0.89 28.20 -1.98
C ASN A 177 -0.05 27.35 -2.95
N GLY A 178 -0.51 26.15 -3.32
CA GLY A 178 0.13 25.28 -4.31
C GLY A 178 1.34 24.49 -3.80
N LEU A 179 1.52 24.37 -2.48
CA LEU A 179 2.52 23.47 -1.91
C LEU A 179 2.02 22.04 -2.04
N ILE A 180 2.89 21.15 -2.51
CA ILE A 180 2.57 19.72 -2.63
C ILE A 180 3.21 18.99 -1.47
N THR A 181 2.42 18.28 -0.68
CA THR A 181 2.92 17.36 0.34
C THR A 181 2.78 15.93 -0.17
N VAL A 182 3.91 15.23 -0.28
CA VAL A 182 3.97 13.83 -0.68
C VAL A 182 4.08 12.96 0.56
N GLN A 183 3.15 12.03 0.69
CA GLN A 183 3.15 11.03 1.74
C GLN A 183 3.88 9.79 1.26
N ARG A 184 4.84 9.31 2.06
CA ARG A 184 5.60 8.09 1.79
C ARG A 184 5.45 7.09 2.91
N ASP A 185 5.71 5.83 2.55
CA ASP A 185 5.74 4.70 3.46
C ASP A 185 4.47 4.68 4.29
N GLN A 186 3.31 4.73 3.63
CA GLN A 186 2.00 4.67 4.30
C GLN A 186 1.77 5.79 5.34
N GLY A 187 2.51 6.90 5.26
CA GLY A 187 2.40 8.03 6.18
C GLY A 187 3.51 8.19 7.20
N TYR A 188 4.50 7.29 7.23
CA TYR A 188 5.65 7.46 8.13
C TYR A 188 6.51 8.68 7.77
N ARG A 189 6.50 9.11 6.51
CA ARG A 189 7.28 10.26 6.03
C ARG A 189 6.41 11.20 5.23
N LEU A 190 6.57 12.48 5.49
CA LEU A 190 5.95 13.56 4.73
C LEU A 190 7.07 14.40 4.15
N HIS A 191 6.96 14.71 2.86
CA HIS A 191 7.89 15.61 2.19
C HIS A 191 7.09 16.71 1.52
N THR A 192 7.40 17.95 1.85
CA THR A 192 6.76 19.11 1.22
C THR A 192 7.66 19.61 0.11
N ILE A 193 7.10 19.70 -1.10
CA ILE A 193 7.73 20.28 -2.28
C ILE A 193 7.41 21.77 -2.26
N THR A 194 8.42 22.58 -1.93
CA THR A 194 8.30 24.03 -1.95
C THR A 194 8.87 24.58 -3.25
N PRO A 195 8.07 25.26 -4.09
CA PRO A 195 8.58 25.89 -5.31
C PRO A 195 9.54 27.03 -4.92
N TYR A 196 10.82 26.94 -5.28
CA TYR A 196 11.78 28.03 -5.04
C TYR A 196 11.98 28.88 -6.30
N ASN A 197 11.75 28.31 -7.50
CA ASN A 197 11.57 28.92 -8.84
C ASN A 197 11.07 27.81 -9.80
N ASP A 198 10.73 28.10 -11.06
CA ASP A 198 10.16 27.12 -12.04
C ASP A 198 11.01 25.87 -12.32
N LEU A 199 12.25 25.78 -11.80
CA LEU A 199 13.21 24.70 -12.07
C LEU A 199 13.89 24.10 -10.83
N ASP A 200 13.61 24.62 -9.62
CA ASP A 200 14.28 24.15 -8.40
C ASP A 200 13.27 24.10 -7.24
N PHE A 201 13.31 23.00 -6.48
CA PHE A 201 12.42 22.77 -5.35
C PHE A 201 13.22 22.29 -4.14
N ASP A 202 12.79 22.72 -2.96
CA ASP A 202 13.34 22.20 -1.70
C ASP A 202 12.47 21.06 -1.19
N LEU A 203 13.12 20.02 -0.67
CA LEU A 203 12.47 18.90 0.01
C LEU A 203 12.72 19.05 1.50
N THR A 204 11.68 19.46 2.21
CA THR A 204 11.71 19.44 3.66
C THR A 204 11.20 18.10 4.16
N ASP A 205 12.12 17.31 4.72
CA ASP A 205 11.78 16.11 5.48
C ASP A 205 11.06 16.54 6.76
N GLU A 206 9.76 16.34 6.77
CA GLU A 206 8.98 16.45 7.98
C GLU A 206 8.89 15.05 8.58
N SER A 207 9.11 14.95 9.89
CA SER A 207 8.70 13.73 10.57
C SER A 207 7.20 13.60 10.32
N GLY A 208 6.81 12.56 9.59
CA GLY A 208 5.41 12.21 9.45
C GLY A 208 4.86 11.76 10.81
N TYR A 209 3.95 10.82 10.78
CA TYR A 209 3.47 10.26 12.04
C TYR A 209 4.59 9.41 12.67
N THR A 210 5.04 9.79 13.88
CA THR A 210 5.94 8.94 14.67
C THR A 210 5.09 7.95 15.47
N TRP A 211 5.28 6.66 15.21
CA TRP A 211 4.49 5.60 15.83
C TRP A 211 5.33 4.82 16.82
N ASP A 212 4.92 4.77 18.09
CA ASP A 212 5.50 3.85 19.05
C ASP A 212 4.78 2.49 18.95
N LEU A 213 5.38 1.58 18.21
CA LEU A 213 4.90 0.21 18.00
C LEU A 213 4.92 -0.62 19.29
N THR A 214 5.77 -0.27 20.25
CA THR A 214 5.82 -0.96 21.54
C THR A 214 4.71 -0.48 22.49
N ARG A 215 4.07 0.66 22.19
CA ARG A 215 3.07 1.28 23.07
C ARG A 215 1.74 1.59 22.40
N HIS A 216 1.35 0.95 21.29
CA HIS A 216 0.01 1.12 20.69
C HIS A 216 -0.43 2.58 20.42
N SER A 217 0.45 3.59 20.51
CA SER A 217 0.08 5.02 20.57
C SER A 217 0.41 5.77 19.29
N VAL A 218 -0.51 6.65 18.89
CA VAL A 218 -0.27 7.73 17.94
C VAL A 218 0.41 8.87 18.71
N TYR A 219 1.38 9.55 18.11
CA TYR A 219 1.84 10.86 18.60
C TYR A 219 0.61 11.79 18.69
N ASP A 220 0.46 12.49 19.82
CA ASP A 220 -0.72 13.28 20.25
C ASP A 220 -1.79 12.56 21.11
N GLY A 221 -1.42 11.47 21.79
CA GLY A 221 -2.23 10.91 22.89
C GLY A 221 -3.41 10.01 22.46
N PHE A 222 -3.69 9.90 21.16
CA PHE A 222 -4.67 8.96 20.62
C PHE A 222 -4.12 7.53 20.61
N LEU A 223 -4.81 6.60 21.28
CA LEU A 223 -4.36 5.22 21.42
C LEU A 223 -5.19 4.28 20.54
N VAL A 224 -4.73 4.03 19.32
CA VAL A 224 -5.34 3.01 18.45
C VAL A 224 -4.83 1.63 18.87
N ARG A 225 -5.65 0.93 19.66
CA ARG A 225 -5.40 -0.47 20.02
C ARG A 225 -6.00 -1.39 18.96
N PRO A 226 -5.40 -2.57 18.69
CA PRO A 226 -6.12 -3.59 17.96
C PRO A 226 -7.41 -3.91 18.73
N VAL A 227 -8.48 -4.15 18.00
CA VAL A 227 -9.78 -4.46 18.62
C VAL A 227 -9.71 -5.82 19.34
N ASP A 228 -8.93 -6.77 18.79
CA ASP A 228 -8.59 -8.06 19.39
C ASP A 228 -7.06 -8.15 19.61
N GLN A 229 -6.61 -8.65 20.76
CA GLN A 229 -5.18 -8.80 21.09
C GLN A 229 -4.45 -9.78 20.18
N ARG A 230 -5.16 -10.68 19.50
CA ARG A 230 -4.61 -11.61 18.51
C ARG A 230 -4.29 -10.92 17.18
N ASN A 231 -4.96 -9.82 16.89
CA ASN A 231 -4.76 -9.07 15.65
C ASN A 231 -3.52 -8.19 15.78
N ARG A 232 -2.88 -7.96 14.64
CA ARG A 232 -1.82 -6.97 14.52
C ARG A 232 -2.39 -5.75 13.81
N VAL A 233 -2.02 -4.56 14.25
CA VAL A 233 -2.34 -3.34 13.48
C VAL A 233 -1.27 -3.19 12.40
N ALA A 234 -1.66 -3.44 11.14
CA ALA A 234 -0.77 -3.39 9.99
C ALA A 234 -0.57 -1.98 9.44
N LEU A 235 -1.51 -1.09 9.69
CA LEU A 235 -1.42 0.29 9.22
C LEU A 235 -2.29 1.20 10.05
N ARG A 236 -1.87 2.46 10.17
CA ARG A 236 -2.64 3.56 10.74
C ARG A 236 -2.39 4.80 9.89
N ARG A 237 -3.45 5.48 9.49
CA ARG A 237 -3.38 6.76 8.77
C ARG A 237 -4.38 7.72 9.39
N PHE A 238 -3.90 8.90 9.75
CA PHE A 238 -4.77 10.02 10.10
C PHE A 238 -5.49 10.49 8.83
N LEU A 239 -6.81 10.62 8.91
CA LEU A 239 -7.63 11.12 7.80
C LEU A 239 -7.91 12.61 7.97
N THR A 240 -8.42 13.01 9.13
CA THR A 240 -8.74 14.41 9.44
C THR A 240 -9.03 14.58 10.94
N GLU A 241 -9.02 15.83 11.40
CA GLU A 241 -9.55 16.25 12.70
C GLU A 241 -10.46 17.46 12.49
N ARG A 242 -11.64 17.42 13.12
CA ARG A 242 -12.60 18.52 13.05
C ARG A 242 -13.40 18.60 14.33
N ASP A 243 -13.49 19.80 14.91
CA ASP A 243 -14.27 20.07 16.12
C ASP A 243 -13.88 19.15 17.30
N GLY A 244 -12.58 18.82 17.41
CA GLY A 244 -12.05 17.91 18.42
C GLY A 244 -12.39 16.43 18.17
N ILE A 245 -12.90 16.08 16.98
CA ILE A 245 -13.15 14.70 16.55
C ILE A 245 -12.08 14.27 15.55
N THR A 246 -11.42 13.16 15.84
CA THR A 246 -10.31 12.63 15.04
C THR A 246 -10.72 11.37 14.30
N TYR A 247 -10.43 11.32 12.99
CA TYR A 247 -10.72 10.18 12.12
C TYR A 247 -9.42 9.45 11.77
N ILE A 248 -9.36 8.15 12.08
CA ILE A 248 -8.18 7.33 11.83
C ILE A 248 -8.58 6.11 11.00
N TYR A 249 -7.94 5.95 9.84
CA TYR A 249 -7.92 4.70 9.11
C TYR A 249 -6.95 3.73 9.76
N ALA A 250 -7.36 2.47 9.92
CA ALA A 250 -6.52 1.41 10.45
C ALA A 250 -6.75 0.09 9.72
N GLU A 251 -5.67 -0.63 9.44
CA GLU A 251 -5.71 -2.02 9.01
C GLU A 251 -5.33 -2.92 10.16
N GLU A 252 -6.16 -3.92 10.41
CA GLU A 252 -5.82 -5.06 11.24
C GLU A 252 -5.61 -6.28 10.35
N TRP A 253 -4.60 -7.08 10.65
CA TRP A 253 -4.30 -8.29 9.90
C TRP A 253 -3.92 -9.44 10.82
N ARG A 254 -4.15 -10.65 10.32
CA ARG A 254 -3.64 -11.90 10.86
C ARG A 254 -3.54 -12.92 9.74
N ASP A 255 -2.67 -13.91 9.90
CA ASP A 255 -2.74 -15.11 9.08
C ASP A 255 -3.83 -16.03 9.67
N ASP A 256 -4.65 -16.64 8.81
CA ASP A 256 -5.55 -17.71 9.23
C ASP A 256 -4.81 -19.03 9.47
N GLU A 257 -5.54 -20.08 9.80
CA GLU A 257 -4.95 -21.40 10.08
C GLU A 257 -4.23 -22.04 8.88
N TYR A 258 -4.42 -21.52 7.67
CA TYR A 258 -3.73 -21.95 6.45
C TYR A 258 -2.59 -21.02 6.02
N GLY A 259 -2.29 -20.00 6.82
CA GLY A 259 -1.30 -18.98 6.50
C GLY A 259 -1.80 -17.98 5.44
N GLN A 260 -3.11 -17.91 5.20
CA GLN A 260 -3.69 -16.89 4.32
C GLN A 260 -3.83 -15.58 5.08
N ALA A 261 -3.32 -14.50 4.49
CA ALA A 261 -3.44 -13.17 5.06
C ALA A 261 -4.91 -12.70 5.03
N VAL A 262 -5.48 -12.54 6.21
CA VAL A 262 -6.81 -11.96 6.42
C VAL A 262 -6.63 -10.55 6.96
N VAL A 263 -7.19 -9.58 6.22
CA VAL A 263 -7.07 -8.16 6.55
C VAL A 263 -8.46 -7.58 6.72
N ASP A 264 -8.60 -6.68 7.68
CA ASP A 264 -9.78 -5.86 7.89
C ASP A 264 -9.37 -4.40 7.99
N SER A 265 -10.01 -3.58 7.16
CA SER A 265 -9.74 -2.15 7.08
C SER A 265 -10.88 -1.40 7.74
N THR A 266 -10.56 -0.47 8.63
CA THR A 266 -11.54 0.25 9.44
C THR A 266 -11.25 1.74 9.45
N VAL A 267 -12.29 2.54 9.61
CA VAL A 267 -12.16 3.96 10.00
C VAL A 267 -12.74 4.11 11.40
N ARG A 268 -12.00 4.75 12.29
CA ARG A 268 -12.33 4.93 13.71
C ARG A 268 -12.44 6.41 14.01
N ILE A 269 -13.43 6.75 14.82
CA ILE A 269 -13.69 8.11 15.27
C ILE A 269 -13.35 8.19 16.75
N PHE A 270 -12.52 9.17 17.11
CA PHE A 270 -12.13 9.48 18.48
C PHE A 270 -12.64 10.86 18.86
N ASP A 271 -13.06 11.03 20.11
CA ASP A 271 -13.35 12.34 20.68
C ASP A 271 -12.08 13.06 21.15
N GLY A 272 -12.22 14.31 21.60
CA GLY A 272 -11.10 15.13 22.08
C GLY A 272 -10.41 14.61 23.35
N GLN A 273 -10.92 13.53 23.96
CA GLN A 273 -10.29 12.81 25.06
C GLN A 273 -9.63 11.51 24.60
N ALA A 274 -9.46 11.32 23.29
CA ALA A 274 -8.93 10.12 22.66
C ALA A 274 -9.74 8.84 22.93
N LYS A 275 -11.02 8.95 23.27
CA LYS A 275 -11.92 7.80 23.39
C LYS A 275 -12.53 7.49 22.03
N GLN A 276 -12.43 6.23 21.58
CA GLN A 276 -13.13 5.78 20.38
C GLN A 276 -14.64 5.83 20.61
N ILE A 277 -15.36 6.59 19.79
CA ILE A 277 -16.82 6.76 19.85
C ILE A 277 -17.56 6.08 18.70
N ALA A 278 -16.88 5.80 17.59
CA ALA A 278 -17.46 5.05 16.49
C ALA A 278 -16.39 4.34 15.64
N ILE A 279 -16.85 3.35 14.86
CA ILE A 279 -16.03 2.58 13.93
C ILE A 279 -16.85 2.17 12.70
N ALA A 280 -16.24 2.17 11.53
CA ALA A 280 -16.82 1.69 10.29
C ALA A 280 -15.85 0.71 9.59
N ARG A 281 -16.40 -0.34 8.97
CA ARG A 281 -15.63 -1.26 8.11
C ARG A 281 -15.53 -0.70 6.70
N VAL A 282 -14.34 -0.76 6.12
CA VAL A 282 -14.09 -0.57 4.69
C VAL A 282 -14.12 -1.96 4.06
N ASN A 283 -15.02 -2.19 3.12
CA ASN A 283 -15.27 -3.53 2.58
C ASN A 283 -14.21 -3.96 1.55
N ILE A 284 -12.96 -4.15 1.99
CA ILE A 284 -11.84 -4.46 1.09
C ILE A 284 -11.94 -5.84 0.40
N ARG A 285 -12.77 -6.75 0.91
CA ARG A 285 -12.88 -8.13 0.41
C ARG A 285 -13.62 -8.24 -0.92
N ASP A 286 -14.58 -7.35 -1.13
CA ASP A 286 -15.41 -7.35 -2.34
C ASP A 286 -14.82 -6.48 -3.46
N ARG A 287 -13.59 -5.96 -3.26
CA ARG A 287 -12.91 -5.13 -4.25
C ARG A 287 -12.40 -5.97 -5.41
N TYR A 288 -12.67 -5.52 -6.61
CA TYR A 288 -12.16 -6.15 -7.82
C TYR A 288 -10.65 -5.95 -8.00
N THR A 289 -10.18 -4.74 -7.71
CA THR A 289 -8.76 -4.38 -7.74
C THR A 289 -8.36 -3.67 -6.47
N PHE A 290 -7.08 -3.76 -6.12
CA PHE A 290 -6.56 -3.01 -4.98
C PHE A 290 -6.65 -1.49 -5.22
N VAL A 291 -7.01 -0.76 -4.17
CA VAL A 291 -7.11 0.70 -4.10
C VAL A 291 -6.19 1.17 -2.99
N ASP A 292 -5.31 2.12 -3.29
CA ASP A 292 -4.35 2.70 -2.35
C ASP A 292 -5.04 3.45 -1.20
N LEU A 293 -4.25 3.94 -0.24
CA LEU A 293 -4.78 4.63 0.95
C LEU A 293 -5.69 5.81 0.62
N GLY A 294 -5.45 6.50 -0.50
CA GLY A 294 -6.31 7.59 -0.97
C GLY A 294 -7.65 7.14 -1.54
N GLY A 295 -7.99 5.85 -1.48
CA GLY A 295 -9.34 5.34 -1.69
C GLY A 295 -10.30 5.61 -0.54
N ILE A 296 -9.91 6.39 0.49
CA ILE A 296 -10.75 6.78 1.62
C ILE A 296 -10.57 8.27 1.84
N GLN A 297 -11.66 9.03 1.82
CA GLN A 297 -11.66 10.49 1.91
C GLN A 297 -12.72 11.00 2.88
N TYR A 298 -12.43 12.09 3.58
CA TYR A 298 -13.42 12.81 4.38
C TYR A 298 -14.05 13.94 3.55
N ASP A 299 -15.37 13.92 3.38
CA ASP A 299 -16.12 14.96 2.71
C ASP A 299 -16.44 16.08 3.71
N SER A 300 -15.73 17.20 3.61
CA SER A 300 -15.89 18.33 4.52
C SER A 300 -17.25 19.04 4.41
N GLN A 301 -17.96 18.89 3.28
CA GLN A 301 -19.28 19.48 3.09
C GLN A 301 -20.37 18.68 3.81
N THR A 302 -20.28 17.34 3.73
CA THR A 302 -21.31 16.45 4.29
C THR A 302 -20.93 15.89 5.66
N GLY A 303 -19.66 16.00 6.06
CA GLY A 303 -19.13 15.40 7.27
C GLY A 303 -19.04 13.88 7.21
N THR A 304 -19.14 13.28 6.01
CA THR A 304 -19.11 11.83 5.82
C THR A 304 -17.72 11.34 5.43
N VAL A 305 -17.39 10.10 5.79
CA VAL A 305 -16.21 9.42 5.24
C VAL A 305 -16.65 8.55 4.07
N LEU A 306 -16.06 8.76 2.91
CA LEU A 306 -16.33 8.02 1.68
C LEU A 306 -15.21 7.02 1.42
N ALA A 307 -15.55 5.88 0.81
CA ALA A 307 -14.59 4.89 0.35
C ALA A 307 -14.86 4.52 -1.12
N MET A 308 -13.78 4.35 -1.88
CA MET A 308 -13.82 3.84 -3.24
C MET A 308 -13.78 2.31 -3.24
N MET A 309 -14.64 1.74 -4.06
CA MET A 309 -14.91 0.31 -4.16
C MET A 309 -14.91 -0.09 -5.63
N THR A 310 -13.89 -0.81 -6.07
CA THR A 310 -13.78 -1.30 -7.45
C THR A 310 -14.60 -2.57 -7.63
N LYS A 311 -15.24 -2.72 -8.80
CA LYS A 311 -16.05 -3.87 -9.20
C LYS A 311 -15.66 -4.28 -10.64
N PRO A 312 -15.99 -5.51 -11.08
CA PRO A 312 -15.67 -5.94 -12.45
C PRO A 312 -16.28 -5.06 -13.54
N ASP A 313 -17.41 -4.42 -13.25
CA ASP A 313 -18.23 -3.61 -14.17
C ASP A 313 -18.11 -2.10 -13.94
N GLY A 314 -17.25 -1.64 -13.03
CA GLY A 314 -17.04 -0.21 -12.75
C GLY A 314 -16.50 0.04 -11.35
N LEU A 315 -16.68 1.24 -10.82
CA LEU A 315 -16.37 1.55 -9.43
C LEU A 315 -17.51 2.30 -8.76
N GLU A 316 -17.56 2.18 -7.44
CA GLU A 316 -18.52 2.85 -6.58
C GLU A 316 -17.81 3.66 -5.50
N ILE A 317 -18.23 4.91 -5.28
CA ILE A 317 -17.84 5.70 -4.10
C ILE A 317 -19.03 5.67 -3.14
N VAL A 318 -18.80 5.16 -1.93
CA VAL A 318 -19.85 4.90 -0.93
C VAL A 318 -19.52 5.54 0.42
N PRO A 319 -20.52 6.08 1.14
CA PRO A 319 -20.34 6.51 2.52
C PRO A 319 -20.14 5.30 3.44
N LEU A 320 -19.19 5.42 4.36
CA LEU A 320 -18.93 4.42 5.39
C LEU A 320 -20.00 4.49 6.48
N LYS A 321 -20.53 3.33 6.86
CA LYS A 321 -21.53 3.19 7.92
C LYS A 321 -20.84 3.02 9.28
N PHE A 322 -20.95 4.04 10.13
CA PHE A 322 -20.38 4.02 11.46
C PHE A 322 -21.33 3.35 12.46
N VAL A 323 -20.74 2.54 13.33
CA VAL A 323 -21.39 1.88 14.46
C VAL A 323 -20.56 2.14 15.71
N GLU A 324 -21.16 2.01 16.90
CA GLU A 324 -20.42 2.18 18.16
C GLU A 324 -19.33 1.10 18.33
N LYS A 325 -19.65 -0.14 17.91
CA LYS A 325 -18.76 -1.29 18.03
C LYS A 325 -18.85 -2.18 16.79
N LEU A 326 -17.69 -2.66 16.36
CA LEU A 326 -17.53 -3.61 15.27
C LEU A 326 -16.65 -4.77 15.74
N ASP A 327 -16.98 -5.99 15.34
CA ASP A 327 -16.09 -7.13 15.49
C ASP A 327 -15.10 -7.14 14.32
N VAL A 328 -13.84 -6.76 14.58
CA VAL A 328 -12.79 -6.61 13.57
C VAL A 328 -12.01 -7.91 13.46
N LEU A 329 -11.91 -8.45 12.25
CA LEU A 329 -11.47 -9.84 12.02
C LEU A 329 -12.19 -10.83 12.97
N PRO A 330 -13.52 -11.01 12.87
CA PRO A 330 -14.23 -12.04 13.65
C PRO A 330 -13.48 -13.38 13.58
N ASP A 331 -13.63 -14.30 14.54
CA ASP A 331 -13.20 -15.69 14.29
C ASP A 331 -14.08 -16.21 13.14
N TRP A 332 -13.51 -16.40 11.94
CA TRP A 332 -14.26 -16.70 10.71
C TRP A 332 -14.71 -18.17 10.63
N GLY A 333 -15.04 -18.73 11.78
CA GLY A 333 -15.04 -20.16 12.01
C GLY A 333 -13.59 -20.63 12.16
N LYS A 334 -13.29 -21.27 13.29
CA LYS A 334 -12.40 -22.43 13.18
C LYS A 334 -13.08 -23.33 12.15
N LEU A 335 -12.44 -23.67 11.04
CA LEU A 335 -13.00 -24.76 10.25
C LEU A 335 -13.09 -25.98 11.16
N ASP A 336 -14.12 -26.79 10.96
CA ASP A 336 -14.34 -27.99 11.78
C ASP A 336 -13.02 -28.78 11.86
N GLU A 337 -12.69 -29.29 13.06
CA GLU A 337 -11.40 -29.96 13.36
C GLU A 337 -11.07 -31.11 12.36
N ASP A 338 -12.03 -31.57 11.57
CA ASP A 338 -11.89 -32.58 10.52
C ASP A 338 -11.19 -32.10 9.23
N ASP A 339 -11.04 -30.79 8.98
CA ASP A 339 -10.29 -30.26 7.81
C ASP A 339 -8.77 -30.07 8.06
N THR A 340 -8.28 -30.54 9.21
CA THR A 340 -6.87 -30.46 9.62
C THR A 340 -5.90 -31.37 8.84
N ILE A 341 -6.38 -32.09 7.83
CA ILE A 341 -5.60 -33.11 7.09
C ILE A 341 -4.40 -32.50 6.33
N PHE A 342 -4.36 -31.19 6.08
CA PHE A 342 -3.24 -30.54 5.38
C PHE A 342 -2.20 -29.82 6.25
N LEU A 343 -2.43 -29.69 7.56
CA LEU A 343 -1.61 -28.81 8.42
C LEU A 343 -0.46 -29.53 9.15
N ASN A 344 -0.35 -30.85 9.02
CA ASN A 344 0.72 -31.64 9.62
C ASN A 344 1.79 -32.08 8.60
N LYS A 345 2.21 -31.19 7.69
CA LYS A 345 3.52 -31.36 7.06
C LYS A 345 4.57 -30.90 8.07
N THR A 346 5.02 -31.84 8.91
CA THR A 346 6.35 -31.73 9.51
C THR A 346 7.30 -31.26 8.43
N SER A 347 8.06 -30.18 8.69
CA SER A 347 9.11 -29.70 7.78
C SER A 347 9.85 -30.94 7.30
N PRO A 348 9.73 -31.32 6.01
CA PRO A 348 10.35 -32.54 5.56
C PRO A 348 11.84 -32.42 5.86
N SER A 349 12.53 -33.54 6.09
CA SER A 349 13.99 -33.52 6.25
C SER A 349 14.62 -33.14 4.90
N VAL A 350 14.60 -31.86 4.59
CA VAL A 350 15.03 -31.34 3.29
C VAL A 350 16.45 -30.86 3.47
N THR A 351 17.29 -31.25 2.53
CA THR A 351 18.62 -30.67 2.40
C THR A 351 18.45 -29.18 2.07
N CYS A 352 18.74 -28.32 3.03
CA CYS A 352 18.88 -26.88 2.82
C CYS A 352 19.93 -26.66 1.72
N THR A 353 19.53 -25.98 0.63
CA THR A 353 20.42 -25.72 -0.51
C THR A 353 20.59 -24.25 -0.86
N ILE A 354 19.76 -23.36 -0.31
CA ILE A 354 19.83 -21.94 -0.62
C ILE A 354 19.38 -21.10 0.57
N SER A 355 20.14 -20.05 0.90
CA SER A 355 19.77 -19.11 1.95
C SER A 355 18.84 -18.02 1.43
N GLY A 356 18.00 -17.46 2.31
CA GLY A 356 17.20 -16.26 2.00
C GLY A 356 18.01 -15.09 1.41
N SER A 357 19.24 -14.86 1.91
CA SER A 357 20.16 -13.85 1.37
C SER A 357 20.63 -14.15 -0.05
N THR A 358 20.90 -15.42 -0.36
CA THR A 358 21.25 -15.83 -1.73
C THR A 358 20.05 -15.63 -2.66
N MET A 359 18.84 -15.94 -2.19
CA MET A 359 17.61 -15.77 -2.95
C MET A 359 17.37 -14.31 -3.36
N ILE A 360 17.59 -13.36 -2.45
CA ILE A 360 17.47 -11.93 -2.77
C ILE A 360 18.62 -11.44 -3.65
N ASN A 361 19.86 -11.87 -3.40
CA ASN A 361 21.00 -11.49 -4.24
C ASN A 361 20.81 -11.89 -5.70
N ASN A 362 20.15 -13.02 -5.97
CA ASN A 362 19.86 -13.48 -7.33
C ASN A 362 18.95 -12.52 -8.13
N ILE A 363 18.10 -11.74 -7.46
CA ILE A 363 17.10 -10.87 -8.10
C ILE A 363 17.32 -9.38 -7.85
N ALA A 364 18.20 -8.99 -6.92
CA ALA A 364 18.43 -7.59 -6.58
C ALA A 364 18.84 -6.74 -7.80
N VAL A 365 19.62 -7.33 -8.73
CA VAL A 365 20.04 -6.68 -9.98
C VAL A 365 18.90 -6.54 -11.00
N MET A 366 17.80 -7.27 -10.84
CA MET A 366 16.64 -7.16 -11.74
C MET A 366 15.69 -6.04 -11.33
N ALA A 367 15.76 -5.59 -10.07
CA ALA A 367 14.83 -4.66 -9.43
C ALA A 367 15.54 -3.39 -8.96
N ILE A 368 16.27 -2.72 -9.87
CA ILE A 368 17.22 -1.61 -9.60
C ILE A 368 16.51 -0.29 -9.18
N ASN A 369 15.55 -0.34 -8.27
CA ASN A 369 15.42 0.72 -7.27
C ASN A 369 16.41 0.46 -6.10
N ALA A 370 17.04 -0.73 -6.06
CA ALA A 370 17.70 -1.25 -4.88
C ALA A 370 19.17 -0.82 -4.66
N TYR A 371 20.01 -0.56 -5.68
CA TYR A 371 21.43 -0.24 -5.42
C TYR A 371 22.17 0.49 -6.56
N SER A 372 22.67 1.67 -6.22
CA SER A 372 23.72 2.51 -6.83
C SER A 372 23.58 3.01 -8.27
N SER A 373 23.60 4.35 -8.36
CA SER A 373 23.90 5.20 -9.53
C SER A 373 25.25 4.93 -10.22
N SER A 374 25.95 3.84 -9.90
CA SER A 374 27.26 3.48 -10.43
C SER A 374 27.25 2.33 -11.44
N SER A 375 26.11 1.68 -11.69
CA SER A 375 26.01 0.82 -12.87
C SER A 375 26.08 1.71 -14.11
N THR A 376 27.20 1.62 -14.81
CA THR A 376 27.49 2.34 -16.06
C THR A 376 26.59 1.87 -17.20
N ASP A 377 25.86 0.77 -16.99
CA ASP A 377 24.86 0.24 -17.91
C ASP A 377 23.50 0.91 -17.67
N LYS A 378 23.43 2.23 -17.88
CA LYS A 378 22.15 2.84 -18.25
C LYS A 378 21.74 2.23 -19.58
N TRP A 379 20.62 1.52 -19.57
CA TRP A 379 20.00 0.90 -20.73
C TRP A 379 19.46 2.00 -21.64
N SER A 380 20.34 2.65 -22.40
CA SER A 380 20.04 3.94 -23.05
C SER A 380 19.51 3.79 -24.47
N VAL A 381 19.67 2.64 -25.13
CA VAL A 381 19.19 2.46 -26.50
C VAL A 381 19.00 0.98 -26.79
N TYR A 382 17.76 0.48 -26.69
CA TYR A 382 17.42 -0.76 -27.37
C TYR A 382 16.47 -0.48 -28.51
N THR A 383 16.83 -1.00 -29.68
CA THR A 383 15.95 -1.06 -30.82
C THR A 383 14.89 -2.11 -30.52
N ASN A 384 13.73 -1.66 -30.01
CA ASN A 384 12.57 -2.53 -29.92
C ASN A 384 12.10 -2.83 -31.35
N ASP A 385 12.09 -4.12 -31.71
CA ASP A 385 11.66 -4.50 -33.04
C ASP A 385 10.14 -4.26 -33.21
N SER A 386 9.80 -3.46 -34.21
CA SER A 386 8.43 -3.20 -34.64
C SER A 386 7.68 -4.45 -35.13
N SER A 387 8.38 -5.54 -35.46
CA SER A 387 7.78 -6.80 -35.95
C SER A 387 6.96 -7.56 -34.89
N CYS A 388 7.24 -7.35 -33.60
CA CYS A 388 6.47 -7.91 -32.49
C CYS A 388 5.24 -7.00 -32.22
N THR A 389 4.29 -7.01 -33.16
CA THR A 389 3.17 -6.04 -33.26
C THR A 389 2.12 -6.19 -32.17
N THR A 390 2.03 -7.34 -31.51
CA THR A 390 1.05 -7.60 -30.43
C THR A 390 1.54 -7.15 -29.06
N ARG A 391 2.75 -6.60 -28.96
CA ARG A 391 3.36 -6.22 -27.68
C ARG A 391 3.58 -4.72 -27.64
N THR A 392 3.32 -4.09 -26.51
CA THR A 392 3.66 -2.68 -26.27
C THR A 392 4.99 -2.58 -25.54
N ILE A 393 5.72 -1.50 -25.84
CA ILE A 393 6.92 -1.17 -25.07
C ILE A 393 6.46 -0.79 -23.65
N PRO A 394 7.13 -1.27 -22.60
CA PRO A 394 6.88 -0.86 -21.23
C PRO A 394 6.87 0.67 -21.09
N HIS A 395 5.90 1.21 -20.36
CA HIS A 395 5.69 2.65 -20.33
C HIS A 395 6.92 3.39 -19.76
N TYR A 396 7.61 2.80 -18.80
CA TYR A 396 8.82 3.36 -18.20
C TYR A 396 10.04 3.41 -19.14
N MET A 397 10.00 2.69 -20.27
CA MET A 397 11.09 2.62 -21.26
C MET A 397 10.98 3.67 -22.38
N LEU A 398 9.96 4.53 -22.35
CA LEU A 398 9.78 5.59 -23.35
C LEU A 398 10.73 6.79 -23.14
N GLY A 399 11.53 6.80 -22.06
CA GLY A 399 12.55 7.81 -21.75
C GLY A 399 14.00 7.40 -22.07
N GLU A 400 14.97 8.28 -21.76
CA GLU A 400 16.39 8.12 -22.15
C GLU A 400 17.19 7.11 -21.32
N ALA A 401 16.73 6.76 -20.12
CA ALA A 401 17.36 5.76 -19.28
C ALA A 401 16.30 5.07 -18.43
N PHE A 402 16.39 3.75 -18.35
CA PHE A 402 15.48 2.95 -17.55
C PHE A 402 16.20 1.91 -16.68
N PHE A 403 15.56 1.56 -15.58
CA PHE A 403 16.00 0.57 -14.60
C PHE A 403 14.98 -0.56 -14.45
N GLY A 404 15.50 -1.77 -14.26
CA GLY A 404 14.72 -2.98 -13.99
C GLY A 404 14.42 -3.80 -15.25
N VAL A 405 14.32 -5.12 -15.08
CA VAL A 405 13.94 -6.05 -16.14
C VAL A 405 12.43 -5.92 -16.40
N PRO A 406 11.99 -5.70 -17.65
CA PRO A 406 10.57 -5.56 -17.99
C PRO A 406 9.73 -6.76 -17.57
N TYR A 407 8.46 -6.50 -17.27
CA TYR A 407 7.47 -7.53 -17.10
C TYR A 407 7.23 -8.21 -18.46
N SER A 408 7.35 -9.54 -18.50
CA SER A 408 7.02 -10.35 -19.68
C SER A 408 6.28 -11.61 -19.25
N TRP A 409 4.98 -11.70 -19.55
CA TRP A 409 4.15 -12.83 -19.15
C TRP A 409 4.63 -14.15 -19.76
N GLY A 410 4.87 -15.14 -18.90
CA GLY A 410 5.40 -16.45 -19.28
C GLY A 410 6.93 -16.53 -19.29
N ASP A 411 7.66 -15.42 -19.30
CA ASP A 411 9.12 -15.41 -19.36
C ASP A 411 9.78 -15.39 -17.98
N CYS A 412 11.09 -15.68 -17.98
CA CYS A 412 11.92 -15.57 -16.79
C CYS A 412 13.39 -15.31 -17.14
N ASP A 413 13.62 -14.28 -17.97
CA ASP A 413 14.95 -13.78 -18.25
C ASP A 413 15.52 -13.09 -17.01
N ASN A 414 16.72 -13.48 -16.58
CA ASN A 414 17.49 -12.66 -15.66
C ASN A 414 18.09 -11.43 -16.37
N ASP A 415 18.67 -10.52 -15.59
CA ASP A 415 19.27 -9.28 -16.10
C ASP A 415 20.25 -9.51 -17.28
N SER A 416 21.17 -10.48 -17.15
CA SER A 416 22.17 -10.80 -18.17
C SER A 416 21.56 -11.40 -19.46
N GLN A 417 20.57 -12.28 -19.30
CA GLN A 417 19.83 -12.88 -20.43
C GLN A 417 19.05 -11.80 -21.18
N PHE A 418 18.28 -10.97 -20.46
CA PHE A 418 17.56 -9.84 -21.02
C PHE A 418 18.51 -8.89 -21.76
N SER A 419 19.65 -8.53 -21.15
CA SER A 419 20.69 -7.71 -21.80
C SER A 419 21.17 -8.30 -23.12
N THR A 420 21.43 -9.60 -23.14
CA THR A 420 21.93 -10.30 -24.32
C THR A 420 20.90 -10.31 -25.45
N TYR A 421 19.63 -10.58 -25.13
CA TYR A 421 18.57 -10.54 -26.13
C TYR A 421 18.39 -9.14 -26.70
N MET A 422 18.34 -8.13 -25.86
CA MET A 422 18.11 -6.77 -26.33
C MET A 422 19.30 -6.18 -27.10
N LYS A 423 20.54 -6.54 -26.77
CA LYS A 423 21.74 -6.19 -27.56
C LYS A 423 21.76 -6.83 -28.95
N THR A 424 21.06 -7.96 -29.12
CA THR A 424 20.96 -8.66 -30.39
C THR A 424 19.63 -8.42 -31.11
N ALA A 425 18.73 -7.62 -30.54
CA ALA A 425 17.42 -7.33 -31.10
C ALA A 425 17.56 -6.76 -32.52
N SER A 426 16.86 -7.38 -33.45
CA SER A 426 16.86 -7.00 -34.87
C SER A 426 15.55 -7.46 -35.51
N SER A 427 15.25 -6.92 -36.69
CA SER A 427 14.13 -7.37 -37.54
C SER A 427 14.14 -8.88 -37.84
N SER A 428 15.26 -9.56 -37.62
CA SER A 428 15.41 -11.00 -37.90
C SER A 428 15.07 -11.92 -36.73
N ASN A 429 15.18 -11.45 -35.49
CA ASN A 429 14.88 -12.25 -34.29
C ASN A 429 13.69 -11.72 -33.49
N GLY A 430 13.19 -10.51 -33.79
CA GLY A 430 11.92 -10.04 -33.28
C GLY A 430 11.96 -9.53 -31.84
N TYR A 431 13.11 -9.51 -31.17
CA TYR A 431 13.13 -9.28 -29.72
C TYR A 431 12.62 -7.89 -29.33
N LYS A 432 11.78 -7.90 -28.31
CA LYS A 432 11.11 -6.73 -27.75
C LYS A 432 11.07 -6.83 -26.25
N ALA A 433 11.30 -5.71 -25.58
CA ALA A 433 11.22 -5.62 -24.14
C ALA A 433 9.77 -5.72 -23.67
N GLY A 434 9.51 -6.65 -22.75
CA GLY A 434 8.27 -6.80 -21.99
C GLY A 434 6.98 -6.94 -22.81
N ASP A 435 5.86 -6.93 -22.08
CA ASP A 435 4.52 -7.01 -22.65
C ASP A 435 3.45 -6.23 -21.86
N ALA A 436 3.66 -4.92 -21.72
CA ALA A 436 2.86 -4.04 -20.87
C ALA A 436 1.35 -3.90 -21.22
N ASN A 437 0.90 -4.39 -22.37
CA ASN A 437 -0.51 -4.25 -22.79
C ASN A 437 -1.46 -5.25 -22.13
N GLY A 438 -0.96 -6.32 -21.50
CA GLY A 438 -1.79 -7.32 -20.84
C GLY A 438 -2.65 -8.18 -21.78
N ASP A 439 -2.73 -7.86 -23.07
CA ASP A 439 -3.65 -8.48 -24.03
C ASP A 439 -3.00 -9.74 -24.62
N TYR A 440 -3.21 -10.88 -23.95
CA TYR A 440 -2.42 -12.09 -24.17
C TYR A 440 -3.23 -13.24 -24.76
N ALA A 441 -2.91 -13.60 -26.01
CA ALA A 441 -3.34 -14.87 -26.59
C ALA A 441 -2.37 -16.04 -26.30
N SER A 442 -1.07 -15.76 -26.07
CA SER A 442 -0.02 -16.76 -25.79
C SER A 442 1.32 -16.09 -25.42
N PRO A 443 2.18 -16.69 -24.58
CA PRO A 443 3.56 -16.26 -24.43
C PRO A 443 4.24 -16.22 -25.81
N THR A 444 4.74 -15.06 -26.22
CA THR A 444 5.34 -14.91 -27.55
C THR A 444 6.84 -14.94 -27.42
N SER A 445 7.51 -15.76 -28.23
CA SER A 445 8.99 -15.85 -28.25
C SER A 445 9.72 -14.55 -28.61
N CYS A 446 8.98 -13.51 -29.03
CA CYS A 446 9.52 -12.18 -29.33
C CYS A 446 9.58 -11.25 -28.11
N SER A 447 8.80 -11.49 -27.04
CA SER A 447 8.93 -10.70 -25.81
C SER A 447 10.06 -11.24 -24.94
N ARG A 448 10.66 -10.37 -24.14
CA ARG A 448 11.80 -10.62 -23.27
C ARG A 448 11.64 -9.87 -21.96
N GLY A 449 11.88 -10.54 -20.85
CA GLY A 449 11.65 -10.01 -19.53
C GLY A 449 11.36 -11.11 -18.50
N VAL A 450 10.64 -10.75 -17.45
CA VAL A 450 10.35 -11.65 -16.33
C VAL A 450 8.92 -11.42 -15.85
N ASP A 451 8.17 -12.48 -15.56
CA ASP A 451 6.90 -12.35 -14.84
C ASP A 451 7.05 -12.64 -13.33
N CYS A 452 5.95 -12.58 -12.59
CA CYS A 452 5.97 -12.76 -11.14
C CYS A 452 6.51 -14.14 -10.72
N SER A 453 6.14 -15.20 -11.43
CA SER A 453 6.56 -16.58 -11.14
C SER A 453 7.99 -16.87 -11.63
N GLY A 454 8.39 -16.22 -12.73
CA GLY A 454 9.75 -16.18 -13.24
C GLY A 454 10.73 -15.53 -12.26
N LEU A 455 10.35 -14.40 -11.67
CA LEU A 455 11.16 -13.70 -10.67
C LEU A 455 11.44 -14.60 -9.46
N VAL A 456 10.41 -15.30 -8.97
CA VAL A 456 10.54 -16.28 -7.87
C VAL A 456 11.42 -17.46 -8.28
N SER A 457 11.26 -17.98 -9.50
CA SER A 457 12.07 -19.09 -10.01
C SER A 457 13.56 -18.74 -10.05
N ILE A 458 13.91 -17.54 -10.54
CA ILE A 458 15.28 -17.03 -10.55
C ILE A 458 15.80 -16.84 -9.12
N SER A 459 14.99 -16.24 -8.24
CA SER A 459 15.33 -16.07 -6.82
C SER A 459 15.72 -17.41 -6.18
N TRP A 460 14.97 -18.46 -6.46
CA TRP A 460 15.22 -19.81 -5.93
C TRP A 460 16.38 -20.57 -6.61
N GLY A 461 17.13 -19.90 -7.50
CA GLY A 461 18.29 -20.46 -8.18
C GLY A 461 17.93 -21.49 -9.26
N ARG A 462 16.73 -21.42 -9.83
CA ARG A 462 16.27 -22.36 -10.87
C ARG A 462 16.72 -21.90 -12.25
N SER A 463 16.96 -22.87 -13.13
CA SER A 463 17.42 -22.60 -14.51
C SER A 463 16.24 -22.25 -15.42
N CYS A 464 16.21 -21.02 -15.92
CA CYS A 464 15.16 -20.54 -16.82
C CYS A 464 15.51 -20.74 -18.30
N PRO A 465 14.54 -21.12 -19.16
CA PRO A 465 13.11 -21.37 -18.86
C PRO A 465 12.79 -22.82 -18.42
N SER A 466 13.74 -23.76 -18.50
CA SER A 466 13.48 -25.21 -18.34
C SER A 466 12.95 -25.64 -16.97
N GLU A 467 13.23 -24.86 -15.93
CA GLU A 467 12.83 -25.14 -14.56
C GLU A 467 11.87 -24.09 -13.99
N LYS A 468 11.35 -23.18 -14.82
CA LYS A 468 10.40 -22.16 -14.37
C LYS A 468 9.18 -22.81 -13.72
N LEU A 469 8.77 -22.29 -12.57
CA LEU A 469 7.52 -22.67 -11.91
C LEU A 469 6.47 -21.61 -12.19
N ASN A 470 5.23 -22.03 -12.40
CA ASN A 470 4.08 -21.14 -12.40
C ASN A 470 3.61 -20.89 -10.94
N THR A 471 2.72 -19.93 -10.71
CA THR A 471 2.20 -19.53 -9.40
C THR A 471 1.52 -20.67 -8.63
N THR A 472 0.80 -21.56 -9.32
CA THR A 472 0.21 -22.77 -8.71
C THR A 472 1.28 -23.78 -8.27
N MET A 473 2.30 -23.99 -9.10
CA MET A 473 3.43 -24.86 -8.78
C MET A 473 4.26 -24.30 -7.62
N ILE A 474 4.43 -22.98 -7.54
CA ILE A 474 5.06 -22.28 -6.40
C ILE A 474 4.29 -22.57 -5.11
N ALA A 475 2.96 -22.43 -5.12
CA ALA A 475 2.12 -22.74 -3.95
C ALA A 475 2.24 -24.21 -3.50
N SER A 476 2.48 -25.14 -4.44
CA SER A 476 2.69 -26.57 -4.13
C SER A 476 4.13 -26.97 -3.76
N SER A 477 5.12 -26.18 -4.20
CA SER A 477 6.57 -26.40 -3.99
C SER A 477 7.09 -25.76 -2.70
N THR A 478 6.19 -25.21 -1.92
CA THR A 478 6.44 -24.53 -0.66
C THR A 478 5.71 -25.23 0.47
N TYR A 479 6.00 -24.86 1.71
CA TYR A 479 5.18 -25.20 2.86
C TYR A 479 4.72 -23.91 3.54
N THR A 480 3.55 -23.96 4.18
CA THR A 480 3.04 -22.84 4.95
C THR A 480 3.88 -22.69 6.21
N THR A 481 4.37 -21.49 6.46
CA THR A 481 4.93 -21.08 7.75
C THR A 481 3.80 -20.47 8.57
N ILE A 482 3.40 -21.16 9.64
CA ILE A 482 2.21 -20.79 10.43
C ILE A 482 2.51 -19.64 11.40
N ASP A 483 3.79 -19.36 11.69
CA ASP A 483 4.14 -18.29 12.62
C ASP A 483 4.25 -16.94 11.90
N SER A 484 3.10 -16.28 11.76
CA SER A 484 3.01 -14.90 11.29
C SER A 484 4.06 -14.04 12.01
N GLY A 485 4.89 -13.28 11.30
CA GLY A 485 5.87 -12.35 11.90
C GLY A 485 7.29 -12.86 12.13
N SER A 486 7.60 -14.14 11.92
CA SER A 486 8.98 -14.63 11.78
C SER A 486 9.33 -14.80 10.30
N TRP A 487 9.20 -13.72 9.55
CA TRP A 487 9.41 -13.78 8.10
C TRP A 487 10.89 -13.78 7.78
N ASP A 488 11.29 -14.77 6.99
CA ASP A 488 12.65 -14.88 6.48
C ASP A 488 12.69 -14.30 5.08
N MET A 489 13.68 -13.44 4.85
CA MET A 489 13.94 -12.84 3.55
C MET A 489 13.99 -13.93 2.45
N GLY A 490 13.33 -13.70 1.31
CA GLY A 490 13.22 -14.68 0.21
C GLY A 490 12.00 -15.59 0.28
N GLU A 491 11.26 -15.59 1.40
CA GLU A 491 9.92 -16.18 1.45
C GLU A 491 8.96 -15.49 0.48
N VAL A 492 7.83 -16.14 0.17
CA VAL A 492 6.88 -15.63 -0.81
C VAL A 492 5.48 -15.50 -0.24
N TYR A 493 4.76 -14.54 -0.79
CA TYR A 493 3.31 -14.43 -0.67
C TYR A 493 2.72 -14.81 -2.02
N VAL A 494 1.88 -15.84 -2.05
CA VAL A 494 1.33 -16.39 -3.30
C VAL A 494 -0.19 -16.38 -3.29
N LYS A 495 -0.77 -15.83 -4.36
CA LYS A 495 -2.16 -16.01 -4.75
C LYS A 495 -2.17 -16.98 -5.93
N SER A 496 -2.34 -18.26 -5.63
CA SER A 496 -2.22 -19.36 -6.60
C SER A 496 -3.06 -19.10 -7.87
N GLY A 497 -2.44 -19.22 -9.04
CA GLY A 497 -3.06 -18.97 -10.35
C GLY A 497 -3.13 -17.50 -10.76
N SER A 498 -2.68 -16.56 -9.91
CA SER A 498 -2.83 -15.13 -10.15
C SER A 498 -1.54 -14.33 -9.94
N HIS A 499 -0.92 -14.38 -8.76
CA HIS A 499 0.24 -13.52 -8.50
C HIS A 499 1.13 -14.05 -7.38
N VAL A 500 2.38 -13.61 -7.37
CA VAL A 500 3.35 -13.94 -6.32
C VAL A 500 4.33 -12.79 -6.14
N VAL A 501 4.70 -12.52 -4.89
CA VAL A 501 5.74 -11.56 -4.50
C VAL A 501 6.75 -12.21 -3.57
N ILE A 502 7.95 -11.64 -3.47
CA ILE A 502 9.03 -12.15 -2.63
C ILE A 502 9.28 -11.15 -1.51
N TYR A 503 9.21 -11.62 -0.28
CA TYR A 503 9.46 -10.80 0.90
C TYR A 503 10.93 -10.40 0.99
N TYR A 504 11.18 -9.10 1.20
CA TYR A 504 12.52 -8.55 1.39
C TYR A 504 12.78 -8.24 2.87
N GLU A 505 12.03 -7.29 3.45
CA GLU A 505 12.21 -6.86 4.84
C GLU A 505 11.00 -6.09 5.38
N VAL A 506 10.98 -5.90 6.71
CA VAL A 506 10.16 -4.89 7.37
C VAL A 506 10.86 -3.55 7.26
N TYR A 507 10.21 -2.56 6.64
CA TYR A 507 10.82 -1.25 6.42
C TYR A 507 10.52 -0.27 7.55
N SER A 508 9.24 -0.14 7.93
CA SER A 508 8.80 0.77 8.97
C SER A 508 7.50 0.29 9.62
N GLY A 509 7.58 -0.08 10.90
CA GLY A 509 6.45 -0.64 11.64
C GLY A 509 5.95 -1.94 11.07
N SER A 510 4.85 -1.87 10.34
CA SER A 510 4.13 -2.98 9.74
C SER A 510 4.01 -2.84 8.22
N THR A 511 4.83 -1.96 7.65
CA THR A 511 5.00 -1.82 6.22
C THR A 511 6.14 -2.71 5.75
N TYR A 512 5.87 -3.52 4.73
CA TYR A 512 6.77 -4.54 4.20
C TYR A 512 7.27 -4.11 2.81
N ARG A 513 8.53 -4.42 2.52
CA ARG A 513 9.09 -4.28 1.17
C ARG A 513 9.13 -5.63 0.47
N TRP A 514 8.81 -5.60 -0.81
CA TRP A 514 8.64 -6.79 -1.62
C TRP A 514 9.36 -6.64 -2.95
N TYR A 515 9.98 -7.71 -3.43
CA TYR A 515 10.33 -7.80 -4.84
C TYR A 515 9.12 -8.31 -5.61
N GLU A 516 8.82 -7.61 -6.69
CA GLU A 516 7.63 -7.84 -7.49
C GLU A 516 7.94 -7.57 -8.95
N ALA A 517 7.54 -8.48 -9.84
CA ALA A 517 7.45 -8.21 -11.27
C ALA A 517 5.98 -7.99 -11.60
N THR A 518 5.63 -6.76 -12.01
CA THR A 518 4.22 -6.36 -12.16
C THR A 518 4.03 -5.31 -13.25
N ILE A 519 2.82 -5.28 -13.79
CA ILE A 519 2.29 -4.18 -14.61
C ILE A 519 1.42 -3.21 -13.80
N ASP A 520 1.20 -3.51 -12.51
CA ASP A 520 0.43 -2.63 -11.62
C ASP A 520 1.04 -1.22 -11.62
N ASN A 521 0.18 -0.20 -11.56
CA ASN A 521 0.57 1.20 -11.64
C ASN A 521 1.44 1.56 -12.86
N SER A 522 1.34 0.80 -13.97
CA SER A 522 2.23 0.95 -15.14
C SER A 522 3.72 0.83 -14.83
N TYR A 523 4.10 0.11 -13.77
CA TYR A 523 5.51 -0.15 -13.48
C TYR A 523 6.18 -0.95 -14.60
N ASP A 524 5.45 -1.95 -15.12
CA ASP A 524 5.81 -2.85 -16.22
C ASP A 524 7.17 -3.55 -16.05
N ARG A 525 7.59 -3.88 -14.82
CA ARG A 525 8.93 -4.42 -14.55
C ARG A 525 9.06 -5.11 -13.21
N ALA A 526 10.22 -5.72 -13.00
CA ALA A 526 10.73 -6.11 -11.69
C ALA A 526 11.22 -4.88 -10.90
N LEU A 527 10.71 -4.69 -9.69
CA LEU A 527 11.09 -3.61 -8.79
C LEU A 527 10.88 -4.00 -7.32
N ILE A 528 11.29 -3.10 -6.41
CA ILE A 528 10.90 -3.17 -5.00
C ILE A 528 9.65 -2.30 -4.82
N THR A 529 8.59 -2.88 -4.26
CA THR A 529 7.33 -2.20 -3.92
C THR A 529 7.09 -2.18 -2.42
N THR A 530 6.32 -1.19 -1.97
CA THR A 530 5.88 -1.04 -0.59
C THR A 530 4.35 -0.96 -0.56
N HIS A 531 3.71 -2.04 -0.14
CA HIS A 531 2.25 -2.15 -0.11
C HIS A 531 1.72 -2.31 1.32
N PRO A 532 0.50 -1.84 1.63
CA PRO A 532 -0.16 -2.15 2.90
C PRO A 532 -0.59 -3.62 2.95
N ALA A 533 -0.93 -4.14 4.13
CA ALA A 533 -1.34 -5.54 4.28
C ALA A 533 -2.57 -5.86 3.43
N SER A 534 -3.51 -4.91 3.28
CA SER A 534 -4.72 -5.10 2.48
C SER A 534 -4.46 -5.44 1.01
N TYR A 535 -3.33 -5.04 0.43
CA TYR A 535 -2.91 -5.46 -0.93
C TYR A 535 -2.76 -6.98 -1.04
N TYR A 536 -2.29 -7.60 0.04
CA TYR A 536 -2.02 -9.03 0.13
C TYR A 536 -3.19 -9.83 0.72
N SER A 537 -4.37 -9.24 0.87
CA SER A 537 -5.53 -9.99 1.35
C SER A 537 -5.82 -11.18 0.42
N GLY A 538 -5.90 -12.37 1.02
CA GLY A 538 -6.12 -13.62 0.29
C GLY A 538 -4.85 -14.30 -0.23
N TYR A 539 -3.67 -13.70 -0.06
CA TYR A 539 -2.39 -14.37 -0.37
C TYR A 539 -2.03 -15.33 0.76
N THR A 540 -1.32 -16.42 0.42
CA THR A 540 -0.78 -17.34 1.43
C THR A 540 0.71 -17.12 1.60
N HIS A 541 1.15 -17.00 2.86
CA HIS A 541 2.56 -17.00 3.21
C HIS A 541 3.18 -18.38 3.02
N ARG A 542 4.32 -18.44 2.34
CA ARG A 542 4.95 -19.70 1.95
C ARG A 542 6.48 -19.60 2.04
N ARG A 543 7.09 -20.66 2.58
CA ARG A 543 8.55 -20.85 2.56
C ARG A 543 8.94 -21.90 1.53
N TYR A 544 10.01 -21.62 0.78
CA TYR A 544 10.52 -22.57 -0.20
C TYR A 544 11.12 -23.79 0.52
N ILE A 545 10.80 -24.99 0.03
CA ILE A 545 11.16 -26.24 0.71
C ILE A 545 12.68 -26.42 0.89
N LYS A 546 13.50 -25.80 0.02
CA LYS A 546 14.96 -25.88 0.08
C LYS A 546 15.63 -24.69 0.78
N GLN A 547 14.84 -23.76 1.31
CA GLN A 547 15.32 -22.56 1.98
C GLN A 547 15.85 -22.87 3.38
N CYS A 548 16.91 -22.15 3.71
CA CYS A 548 17.46 -21.91 5.03
C CYS A 548 17.73 -20.40 5.18
#